data_AF-G0XS41-F1
#
_entry.id   AF-G0XS41-F1
#
_cell.length_a   1.000
_cell.length_b   1.000
_cell.length_c   1.000
_cell.angle_alpha   90.00
_cell.angle_beta   90.00
_cell.angle_gamma   90.00
#
_symmetry.space_group_name_H-M   'P 1'
#
loop_
_entity.id
_entity.type
_entity.pdbx_description
1 polymer ?
#
loop_
_entity_poly.entity_id
_entity_poly.type
_entity_poly.pdbx_seq_one_letter_code
_entity_poly.pdbx_strand_id
1 'polypeptide(L)' 'MSKVVYNRGQVGIKGFALIVDDTGHRTRGNFTDGVVRQYIEEIGKTDNGIVTVTTHIYDGKIKFTIRYRIIPTR' A
#
# COMPACT_ATOMS: atom_id res chain seq x y z
N MET A 1 -3.10 2.98 -8.02
CA MET A 1 -4.22 3.90 -8.29
C MET A 1 -4.54 4.54 -6.96
N SER A 2 -4.16 5.80 -6.75
CA SER A 2 -4.15 6.37 -5.39
C SER A 2 -5.58 6.64 -4.90
N LYS A 3 -5.95 6.02 -3.77
CA LYS A 3 -7.22 6.30 -3.09
C LYS A 3 -6.94 7.22 -1.90
N VAL A 4 -7.36 8.48 -2.01
CA VAL A 4 -7.37 9.41 -0.87
C VAL A 4 -8.52 9.00 0.05
N VAL A 5 -8.21 8.57 1.27
CA VAL A 5 -9.21 8.24 2.28
C VAL A 5 -9.45 9.48 3.14
N TYR A 6 -10.61 10.12 2.98
CA TYR A 6 -11.07 11.18 3.88
C TYR A 6 -11.85 10.56 5.03
N ASN A 7 -11.31 10.60 6.25
CA ASN A 7 -11.93 9.96 7.41
C ASN A 7 -12.86 10.95 8.14
N ARG A 8 -14.18 10.82 7.98
CA ARG A 8 -15.16 11.45 8.88
C ARG A 8 -15.27 10.57 10.14
N GLY A 9 -14.45 10.87 11.13
CA GLY A 9 -14.40 10.14 12.40
C GLY A 9 -13.10 10.42 13.14
N GLN A 10 -13.03 11.57 13.81
CA GLN A 10 -11.88 11.92 14.66
C GLN A 10 -11.83 10.98 15.87
N VAL A 11 -10.86 10.09 15.88
CA VAL A 11 -10.24 9.64 17.12
C VAL A 11 -8.81 10.18 17.12
N GLY A 12 -8.70 11.45 17.55
CA GLY A 12 -7.51 12.06 18.14
C GLY A 12 -6.26 12.28 17.29
N ILE A 13 -6.29 13.19 16.30
CA ILE A 13 -5.32 14.29 16.06
C ILE A 13 -6.08 15.36 15.22
N LYS A 14 -5.96 16.65 15.54
CA LYS A 14 -6.64 17.72 14.79
C LYS A 14 -5.98 17.88 13.41
N GLY A 15 -6.55 17.25 12.39
CA GLY A 15 -6.20 17.42 10.97
C GLY A 15 -4.93 16.70 10.53
N PHE A 16 -5.07 15.51 9.95
CA PHE A 16 -4.00 14.83 9.22
C PHE A 16 -4.53 14.26 7.90
N ALA A 17 -3.67 14.24 6.89
CA ALA A 17 -3.88 13.55 5.62
C ALA A 17 -3.10 12.24 5.63
N LEU A 18 -3.80 11.14 5.36
CA LEU A 18 -3.23 9.82 5.16
C LEU A 18 -3.43 9.43 3.70
N ILE A 19 -2.33 9.21 2.98
CA ILE A 19 -2.35 8.69 1.61
C ILE A 19 -1.76 7.29 1.66
N VAL A 20 -2.54 6.31 1.23
CA VAL A 20 -2.10 4.93 1.04
C VAL A 20 -2.18 4.64 -0.45
N ASP A 21 -1.05 4.25 -1.02
CA ASP A 21 -0.96 3.82 -2.42
C ASP A 21 -0.14 2.54 -2.50
N ASP A 22 -0.52 1.69 -3.44
CA ASP A 22 0.13 0.42 -3.71
C ASP A 22 0.69 0.39 -5.14
N THR A 23 1.82 -0.30 -5.27
CA THR A 23 2.43 -0.59 -6.57
C THR A 23 2.73 -2.07 -6.61
N GLY A 24 2.16 -2.73 -7.61
CA GLY A 24 2.42 -4.13 -7.93
C GLY A 24 3.41 -4.23 -9.08
N HIS A 25 4.40 -5.12 -8.94
CA HIS A 25 5.31 -5.48 -10.00
C HIS A 25 5.12 -6.94 -10.38
N ARG A 26 4.53 -7.17 -11.58
CA ARG A 26 4.34 -8.50 -12.13
C ARG A 26 5.70 -9.15 -12.37
N THR A 27 5.86 -10.35 -11.83
CA THR A 27 7.13 -11.08 -11.87
C THR A 27 6.92 -12.45 -12.48
N ARG A 28 7.83 -12.89 -13.35
CA ARG A 28 7.83 -14.26 -13.88
C ARG A 28 8.69 -15.15 -12.98
N GLY A 29 8.08 -16.15 -12.32
CA GLY A 29 8.76 -17.10 -11.45
C GLY A 29 8.14 -17.15 -10.04
N ASN A 30 8.50 -18.18 -9.25
CA ASN A 30 7.92 -18.46 -7.93
C ASN A 30 8.97 -18.70 -6.83
N PHE A 31 10.25 -18.40 -7.09
CA PHE A 31 11.37 -18.86 -6.25
C PHE A 31 11.90 -17.81 -5.28
N THR A 32 11.30 -16.62 -5.23
CA THR A 32 11.72 -15.53 -4.35
C THR A 32 10.64 -15.24 -3.32
N ASP A 33 11.04 -15.11 -2.07
CA ASP A 33 10.12 -14.73 -0.99
C ASP A 33 9.42 -13.39 -1.31
N GLY A 34 8.10 -13.42 -1.18
CA GLY A 34 7.23 -12.29 -1.54
C GLY A 34 6.73 -12.30 -2.98
N VAL A 35 7.19 -13.21 -3.85
CA VAL A 35 6.61 -13.42 -5.19
C VAL A 35 5.50 -14.47 -5.11
N VAL A 36 4.25 -14.02 -5.06
CA VAL A 36 3.07 -14.91 -5.12
C VAL A 36 1.93 -14.22 -5.88
N ARG A 37 0.78 -14.89 -6.01
CA ARG A 37 -0.46 -14.26 -6.46
C ARG A 37 -0.92 -13.17 -5.51
N GLN A 38 -0.82 -11.93 -5.94
CA GLN A 38 -1.28 -10.75 -5.20
C GLN A 38 -2.17 -9.91 -6.11
N TYR A 39 -2.98 -9.03 -5.52
CA TYR A 39 -3.68 -8.01 -6.31
C TYR A 39 -2.66 -7.06 -6.91
N ILE A 40 -2.71 -6.89 -8.23
CA ILE A 40 -1.81 -6.02 -8.96
C ILE A 40 -2.66 -5.09 -9.80
N GLU A 41 -2.46 -3.78 -9.60
CA GLU A 41 -3.10 -2.67 -10.31
C GLU A 41 -4.60 -2.48 -10.01
N GLU A 42 -5.44 -3.49 -10.23
CA GLU A 42 -6.90 -3.38 -10.16
C GLU A 42 -7.53 -4.39 -9.19
N ILE A 43 -8.59 -3.97 -8.50
CA ILE A 43 -9.37 -4.85 -7.63
C ILE A 43 -9.90 -6.04 -8.45
N GLY A 44 -9.71 -7.25 -7.93
CA GLY A 44 -10.15 -8.48 -8.59
C GLY A 44 -9.13 -9.05 -9.58
N LYS A 45 -8.07 -8.32 -9.94
CA LYS A 45 -6.99 -8.82 -10.79
C LYS A 45 -5.81 -9.24 -9.93
N THR A 46 -5.58 -10.54 -9.85
CA THR A 46 -4.41 -11.11 -9.18
C THR A 46 -3.42 -11.66 -10.19
N ASP A 47 -2.14 -11.37 -10.00
CA ASP A 47 -1.06 -11.98 -10.78
C ASP A 47 0.13 -12.25 -9.86
N ASN A 48 1.07 -13.08 -10.32
CA ASN A 48 2.31 -13.34 -9.60
C ASN A 48 3.18 -12.10 -9.60
N GLY A 49 3.58 -11.66 -8.42
CA GLY A 49 4.43 -10.49 -8.31
C GLY A 49 4.67 -10.08 -6.87
N ILE A 50 5.25 -8.89 -6.75
CA ILE A 50 5.53 -8.25 -5.46
C ILE A 50 4.70 -6.98 -5.39
N VAL A 51 4.00 -6.78 -4.29
CA VAL A 51 3.29 -5.55 -3.97
C VAL A 51 4.03 -4.79 -2.88
N THR A 52 4.28 -3.51 -3.15
CA THR A 52 4.80 -2.54 -2.19
C THR A 52 3.71 -1.54 -1.86
N VAL A 53 3.51 -1.29 -0.56
CA VAL A 53 2.60 -0.25 -0.08
C VAL A 53 3.41 0.92 0.43
N THR A 54 3.00 2.11 0.02
CA THR A 54 3.53 3.37 0.52
C THR A 54 2.45 4.09 1.30
N THR A 55 2.77 4.49 2.52
CA THR A 55 1.92 5.31 3.37
C THR A 55 2.58 6.67 3.60
N HIS A 56 1.88 7.74 3.26
CA HIS A 56 2.26 9.10 3.59
C HIS A 56 1.32 9.66 4.64
N ILE A 57 1.89 10.22 5.71
CA ILE A 57 1.17 10.90 6.78
C ILE A 57 1.63 12.36 6.79
N TYR A 58 0.68 13.28 6.82
CA TYR A 58 0.94 14.71 6.92
C TYR A 58 -0.06 15.37 7.87
N ASP A 59 0.42 16.10 8.88
CA ASP A 59 -0.41 16.79 9.87
C ASP A 59 -0.38 18.32 9.76
N GLY A 60 0.15 18.86 8.67
CA GLY A 60 0.38 20.30 8.49
C GLY A 60 1.80 20.76 8.86
N LYS A 61 2.54 20.00 9.67
CA LYS A 61 3.88 20.36 10.15
C LYS A 61 4.92 19.28 9.88
N ILE A 62 4.53 18.03 10.12
CA ILE A 62 5.39 16.87 10.03
C ILE A 62 4.89 15.97 8.88
N LYS A 63 5.84 15.48 8.10
CA LYS A 63 5.60 14.51 7.03
C LYS A 63 6.37 13.24 7.33
N PHE A 64 5.66 12.13 7.41
CA PHE A 64 6.25 10.80 7.49
C PHE A 64 5.88 9.97 6.27
N THR A 65 6.83 9.16 5.82
CA THR A 65 6.63 8.22 4.70
C THR A 65 7.20 6.88 5.10
N ILE A 66 6.36 5.85 5.03
CA ILE A 66 6.77 4.47 5.28
C ILE A 66 6.48 3.67 4.02
N ARG A 67 7.44 2.86 3.60
CA ARG A 67 7.25 1.86 2.55
C ARG A 67 7.48 0.49 3.13
N TYR A 68 6.56 -0.42 2.83
CA TYR A 68 6.70 -1.82 3.21
C TYR A 68 6.29 -2.71 2.05
N ARG A 69 6.95 -3.86 1.96
CA ARG A 69 6.62 -4.91 1.01
C ARG A 69 5.67 -5.89 1.68
N ILE A 70 4.64 -6.31 0.96
CA ILE A 70 3.74 -7.35 1.43
C ILE A 70 4.43 -8.69 1.20
N ILE A 71 4.71 -9.41 2.29
CA ILE A 71 5.16 -10.81 2.27
C ILE A 71 3.95 -11.66 2.68
N PRO A 72 3.24 -12.26 1.73
CA PRO A 72 2.11 -13.11 2.02
C PRO A 72 2.60 -14.44 2.58
N THR A 73 2.05 -14.82 3.72
CA THR A 73 2.19 -16.16 4.30
C THR A 73 1.22 -17.10 3.58
N ARG A 74 1.66 -18.34 3.34
CA ARG A 74 0.87 -19.40 2.70
C ARG A 74 -0.53 -19.53 3.30
#